data_AF-M7B6E8-F1
#
_entry.id   AF-M7B6E8-F1
#
_cell.length_a   1.000
_cell.length_b   1.000
_cell.length_c   1.000
_cell.angle_alpha   90.00
_cell.angle_beta   90.00
_cell.angle_gamma   90.00
#
_symmetry.space_group_name_H-M   'P 1'
#
loop_
_entity.id
_entity.type
_entity.pdbx_description
1 polymer ?
#
loop_
_entity_poly.entity_id
_entity_poly.type
_entity_poly.pdbx_seq_one_letter_code
_entity_poly.pdbx_strand_id
1 'polypeptide(L)'
;MVKETGYYDILQVKPSASSDEIKRAYRKLALKYHPDKNPSEGERFKLISQAYEVLSDPKKRDIYDQGGEQAIKEGGLGGSNFSSPMDIFDMFFGGGGRMNRERRGKNVVHQLSVSLEDLYNGVTRKLALQKNVICEKCKGMKDGQKLVFHGEGDQEPDLEPGDVIIVLDQKDHSVFQRRGHDLIMKMKIHLSESLCGFKRTIETLDNRVLFITSRPGEVIKHGALKCILNEGMPIYKSPLDKGYLIIQFMVMFPEHQWLPMEKLPILEALLPPREEVMITEDMDQVELTEFDPREQTCRNSREVYEEDEEGPRTGVQCQTS
;
A
#
# COMPACT_ATOMS: atom_id res chain seq x y z
N MET A 1 -28.85 -25.37 47.00
CA MET A 1 -28.75 -24.12 47.79
C MET A 1 -27.48 -23.42 47.33
N VAL A 2 -27.53 -22.10 47.17
CA VAL A 2 -26.38 -21.30 46.74
C VAL A 2 -25.37 -21.22 47.87
N LYS A 3 -24.07 -21.36 47.58
CA LYS A 3 -22.99 -21.37 48.58
C LYS A 3 -22.75 -20.00 49.21
N GLU A 4 -22.88 -18.91 48.45
CA GLU A 4 -22.72 -17.52 48.91
C GLU A 4 -23.78 -16.60 48.28
N THR A 5 -24.34 -15.67 49.07
CA THR A 5 -25.36 -14.71 48.57
C THR A 5 -24.81 -13.33 48.24
N GLY A 6 -23.51 -13.08 48.40
CA GLY A 6 -22.90 -11.75 48.33
C GLY A 6 -23.25 -10.94 47.07
N TYR A 7 -23.15 -11.54 45.87
CA TYR A 7 -23.51 -10.84 44.63
C TYR A 7 -25.03 -10.62 44.48
N TYR A 8 -25.85 -11.52 45.01
CA TYR A 8 -27.30 -11.34 45.05
C TYR A 8 -27.71 -10.22 46.00
N ASP A 9 -27.04 -10.12 47.15
CA ASP A 9 -27.27 -9.09 48.17
C ASP A 9 -26.85 -7.70 47.65
N ILE A 10 -25.73 -7.61 46.93
CA ILE A 10 -25.26 -6.38 46.28
C ILE A 10 -26.27 -5.88 45.23
N LEU A 11 -26.84 -6.79 44.43
CA LEU A 11 -27.88 -6.46 43.46
C LEU A 11 -29.28 -6.35 44.07
N GLN A 12 -29.44 -6.61 45.38
CA GLN A 12 -30.71 -6.58 46.10
C GLN A 12 -31.77 -7.52 45.49
N VAL A 13 -31.35 -8.70 45.05
CA VAL A 13 -32.21 -9.73 44.44
C VAL A 13 -32.09 -11.04 45.21
N LYS A 14 -33.11 -11.91 45.11
CA LYS A 14 -33.04 -13.23 45.74
C LYS A 14 -32.16 -14.18 44.92
N PRO A 15 -31.54 -15.21 45.52
CA PRO A 15 -30.77 -16.23 44.78
C PRO A 15 -31.57 -16.96 43.70
N SER A 16 -32.91 -17.02 43.85
CA SER A 16 -33.84 -17.58 42.87
C SER A 16 -34.25 -16.60 41.77
N ALA A 17 -33.68 -15.40 41.71
CA ALA A 17 -34.11 -14.35 40.79
C ALA A 17 -33.85 -14.73 39.32
N SER A 18 -34.76 -14.35 38.44
CA SER A 18 -34.59 -14.55 37.00
C SER A 18 -33.52 -13.61 36.42
N SER A 19 -32.98 -13.95 35.24
CA SER A 19 -32.02 -13.11 34.53
C SER A 19 -32.57 -11.70 34.25
N ASP A 20 -33.87 -11.59 33.99
CA ASP A 20 -34.56 -10.32 33.77
C ASP A 20 -34.68 -9.47 35.04
N GLU A 21 -34.90 -10.11 36.20
CA GLU A 21 -34.91 -9.43 37.50
C GLU A 21 -33.52 -8.91 37.87
N ILE A 22 -32.48 -9.72 37.65
CA ILE A 22 -31.07 -9.33 37.84
C ILE A 22 -30.72 -8.13 36.95
N LYS A 23 -31.11 -8.16 35.67
CA LYS A 23 -30.90 -7.06 34.73
C LYS A 23 -31.68 -5.80 35.08
N ARG A 24 -32.88 -5.94 35.64
CA ARG A 24 -33.72 -4.81 36.09
C ARG A 24 -33.14 -4.17 37.36
N ALA A 25 -32.69 -4.98 38.31
CA ALA A 25 -32.05 -4.53 39.54
C ALA A 25 -30.73 -3.81 39.27
N TYR A 26 -29.88 -4.37 38.40
CA TYR A 26 -28.65 -3.73 37.96
C TYR A 26 -28.92 -2.34 37.35
N ARG A 27 -29.87 -2.22 36.40
CA ARG A 27 -30.20 -0.92 35.78
C ARG A 27 -30.65 0.11 36.82
N LYS A 28 -31.44 -0.29 37.81
CA LYS A 28 -31.91 0.60 38.88
C LYS A 28 -30.75 1.08 39.77
N LEU A 29 -29.83 0.19 40.14
CA LEU A 29 -28.69 0.50 40.99
C LEU A 29 -27.59 1.27 40.25
N ALA A 30 -27.33 0.91 38.98
CA ALA A 30 -26.37 1.59 38.13
C ALA A 30 -26.75 3.05 37.87
N LEU A 31 -28.05 3.36 37.70
CA LEU A 31 -28.52 4.74 37.56
C LEU A 31 -28.40 5.54 38.87
N LYS A 32 -28.56 4.86 40.01
CA LYS A 32 -28.50 5.48 41.35
C LYS A 32 -27.07 5.78 41.80
N TYR A 33 -26.14 4.88 41.51
CA TYR A 33 -24.74 4.99 41.92
C TYR A 33 -23.80 5.39 40.77
N HIS A 34 -24.35 5.96 39.69
CA HIS A 34 -23.55 6.36 38.54
C HIS A 34 -22.46 7.38 38.96
N PRO A 35 -21.19 7.20 38.55
CA PRO A 35 -20.08 8.05 38.98
C PRO A 35 -20.28 9.55 38.69
N ASP A 36 -20.97 9.86 37.59
CA ASP A 36 -21.31 11.24 37.20
C ASP A 36 -22.29 11.92 38.18
N LYS A 37 -23.22 11.16 38.76
CA LYS A 37 -24.24 11.70 39.69
C LYS A 37 -23.81 11.59 41.15
N ASN A 38 -22.97 10.60 41.47
CA ASN A 38 -22.46 10.35 42.82
C ASN A 38 -20.96 9.96 42.78
N PRO A 39 -20.05 10.95 42.61
CA PRO A 39 -18.61 10.69 42.48
C PRO A 39 -17.98 10.03 43.72
N SER A 40 -18.56 10.22 44.91
CA SER A 40 -18.09 9.66 46.18
C SER A 40 -18.46 8.18 46.40
N GLU A 41 -19.40 7.64 45.62
CA GLU A 41 -19.93 6.27 45.78
C GLU A 41 -19.45 5.34 44.64
N GLY A 42 -18.37 5.72 43.96
CA GLY A 42 -17.81 4.97 42.84
C GLY A 42 -17.37 3.54 43.21
N GLU A 43 -17.01 3.27 44.46
CA GLU A 43 -16.71 1.91 44.93
C GLU A 43 -17.94 1.00 44.94
N ARG A 44 -19.11 1.51 45.32
CA ARG A 44 -20.35 0.74 45.25
C ARG A 44 -20.75 0.42 43.82
N PHE A 45 -20.53 1.37 42.91
CA PHE A 45 -20.79 1.16 41.50
C PHE A 45 -19.94 0.04 40.90
N LYS A 46 -18.66 -0.06 41.31
CA LYS A 46 -17.77 -1.16 40.92
C LYS A 46 -18.29 -2.52 41.38
N LEU A 47 -18.69 -2.63 42.65
CA LEU A 47 -19.24 -3.87 43.21
C LEU A 47 -20.55 -4.30 42.53
N ILE A 48 -21.44 -3.35 42.23
CA ILE A 48 -22.69 -3.59 41.50
C ILE A 48 -22.42 -4.13 40.08
N SER A 49 -21.41 -3.60 39.40
CA SER A 49 -21.04 -4.04 38.05
C SER A 49 -20.39 -5.41 38.04
N GLN A 50 -19.52 -5.71 39.01
CA GLN A 50 -18.92 -7.03 39.20
C GLN A 50 -19.98 -8.10 39.49
N ALA A 51 -20.93 -7.80 40.39
CA ALA A 51 -22.02 -8.71 40.71
C ALA A 51 -22.90 -9.00 39.48
N TYR A 52 -23.18 -7.99 38.64
CA TYR A 52 -23.95 -8.18 37.42
C TYR A 52 -23.19 -9.01 36.37
N GLU A 53 -21.87 -8.83 36.22
CA GLU A 53 -21.08 -9.61 35.27
C GLU A 53 -21.17 -11.12 35.55
N VAL A 54 -21.06 -11.50 36.83
CA VAL A 54 -21.11 -12.90 37.26
C VAL A 54 -22.53 -13.46 37.18
N LEU A 55 -23.54 -12.69 37.60
CA LEU A 55 -24.93 -13.17 37.67
C LEU A 55 -25.70 -13.05 36.34
N SER A 56 -25.19 -12.30 35.37
CA SER A 56 -25.84 -12.14 34.05
C SER A 56 -25.57 -13.29 33.09
N ASP A 57 -24.39 -13.92 33.16
CA ASP A 57 -24.05 -15.10 32.36
C ASP A 57 -24.49 -16.39 33.09
N PRO A 58 -25.34 -17.23 32.49
CA PRO A 58 -25.80 -18.47 33.09
C PRO A 58 -24.67 -19.40 33.55
N LYS A 59 -23.54 -19.45 32.83
CA LYS A 59 -22.40 -20.30 33.17
C LYS A 59 -21.61 -19.75 34.36
N LYS A 60 -21.36 -18.42 34.38
CA LYS A 60 -20.66 -17.78 35.50
C LYS A 60 -21.51 -17.81 36.77
N ARG A 61 -22.83 -17.65 36.63
CA ARG A 61 -23.79 -17.77 37.74
C ARG A 61 -23.76 -19.16 38.35
N ASP A 62 -23.76 -20.22 37.54
CA ASP A 62 -23.70 -21.59 38.05
C ASP A 62 -22.39 -21.89 38.78
N ILE A 63 -21.25 -21.41 38.25
CA ILE A 63 -19.94 -21.51 38.91
C ILE A 63 -19.94 -20.77 40.26
N TYR A 64 -20.53 -19.58 40.31
CA TYR A 64 -20.67 -18.82 41.55
C TYR A 64 -21.61 -19.51 42.55
N ASP A 65 -22.73 -20.05 42.08
CA ASP A 65 -23.73 -20.70 42.92
C ASP A 65 -23.19 -21.97 43.58
N GLN A 66 -22.31 -22.70 42.88
CA GLN A 66 -21.65 -23.91 43.37
C GLN A 66 -20.36 -23.62 44.16
N GLY A 67 -19.61 -22.60 43.75
CA GLY A 67 -18.21 -22.39 44.16
C GLY A 67 -17.96 -21.19 45.06
N GLY A 68 -18.86 -20.20 45.09
CA GLY A 68 -18.65 -18.91 45.76
C GLY A 68 -17.69 -17.99 44.99
N GLU A 69 -17.36 -16.83 45.57
CA GLU A 69 -16.52 -15.79 44.93
C GLU A 69 -15.11 -16.31 44.59
N GLN A 70 -14.57 -17.23 45.39
CA GLN A 70 -13.25 -17.84 45.15
C GLN A 70 -13.20 -18.67 43.86
N ALA A 71 -14.29 -19.33 43.48
CA ALA A 71 -14.33 -20.15 42.26
C ALA A 71 -14.31 -19.30 40.97
N ILE A 72 -14.85 -18.08 41.01
CA ILE A 72 -14.77 -17.13 39.90
C ILE A 72 -13.36 -16.54 39.79
N LYS A 73 -12.65 -16.40 40.92
CA LYS A 73 -11.30 -15.83 40.98
C LYS A 73 -10.22 -16.84 40.57
N GLU A 74 -10.40 -18.12 40.86
CA GLU A 74 -9.45 -19.20 40.51
C GLU A 74 -9.80 -19.91 39.18
N GLY A 75 -11.06 -19.85 38.74
CA GLY A 75 -11.55 -20.46 37.50
C GLY A 75 -11.27 -19.65 36.22
N GLY A 76 -10.07 -19.09 36.10
CA GLY A 76 -9.61 -18.28 34.96
C GLY A 76 -9.55 -19.06 33.63
N LEU A 77 -10.70 -19.29 33.02
CA LEU A 77 -10.86 -19.80 31.66
C LEU A 77 -10.99 -18.63 30.68
N GLY A 78 -9.85 -18.22 30.13
CA GLY A 78 -9.69 -17.88 28.71
C GLY A 78 -10.46 -16.67 28.16
N GLY A 79 -9.75 -15.54 28.02
CA GLY A 79 -9.93 -14.64 26.89
C GLY A 79 -10.66 -13.33 27.19
N SER A 80 -10.00 -12.40 27.88
CA SER A 80 -9.88 -10.98 27.49
C SER A 80 -9.10 -10.23 28.56
N ASN A 81 -7.99 -9.63 28.16
CA ASN A 81 -7.10 -8.84 28.99
C ASN A 81 -7.74 -7.48 29.35
N PHE A 82 -8.72 -7.46 30.26
CA PHE A 82 -9.32 -6.22 30.78
C PHE A 82 -8.61 -5.82 32.08
N SER A 83 -7.65 -4.90 31.97
CA SER A 83 -6.82 -4.47 33.10
C SER A 83 -7.44 -3.38 34.00
N SER A 84 -8.74 -3.07 33.85
CA SER A 84 -9.42 -2.18 34.80
C SER A 84 -10.95 -2.33 34.75
N PRO A 85 -11.65 -2.35 35.90
CA PRO A 85 -13.11 -2.25 35.98
C PRO A 85 -13.72 -0.99 35.32
N MET A 86 -12.91 0.04 35.01
CA MET A 86 -13.36 1.18 34.18
C MET A 86 -13.49 0.83 32.69
N ASP A 87 -12.61 -0.03 32.15
CA ASP A 87 -12.61 -0.38 30.70
C ASP A 87 -13.88 -1.18 30.30
N ILE A 88 -14.50 -1.84 31.27
CA ILE A 88 -15.74 -2.62 31.08
C ILE A 88 -16.98 -1.72 31.13
N PHE A 89 -16.95 -0.63 31.91
CA PHE A 89 -18.04 0.33 31.99
C PHE A 89 -18.21 1.14 30.69
N ASP A 90 -17.08 1.52 30.08
CA ASP A 90 -17.06 2.21 28.77
C ASP A 90 -17.59 1.35 27.62
N MET A 91 -17.45 0.02 27.72
CA MET A 91 -17.90 -0.92 26.69
C MET A 91 -19.42 -1.16 26.73
N PHE A 92 -20.08 -0.97 27.87
CA PHE A 92 -21.49 -1.34 28.07
C PHE A 92 -22.45 -0.14 28.19
N PHE A 93 -21.99 1.01 28.71
CA PHE A 93 -22.81 2.24 28.86
C PHE A 93 -22.37 3.40 27.94
N GLY A 94 -21.23 3.28 27.26
CA GLY A 94 -20.71 4.26 26.31
C GLY A 94 -21.30 4.09 24.91
N GLY A 95 -22.50 4.62 24.68
CA GLY A 95 -23.07 4.73 23.35
C GLY A 95 -22.09 5.39 22.36
N GLY A 96 -21.65 4.64 21.36
CA GLY A 96 -21.34 5.16 20.02
C GLY A 96 -20.22 6.19 19.89
N GLY A 97 -19.26 6.27 20.81
CA GLY A 97 -18.12 7.18 20.71
C GLY A 97 -16.82 6.43 20.90
N ARG A 98 -16.17 6.03 19.80
CA ARG A 98 -14.74 5.67 19.82
C ARG A 98 -13.98 6.84 20.43
N MET A 99 -13.63 6.77 21.71
CA MET A 99 -12.59 7.62 22.29
C MET A 99 -11.32 7.32 21.51
N ASN A 100 -11.01 8.25 20.62
CA ASN A 100 -9.74 8.38 19.96
C ASN A 100 -8.69 8.51 21.08
N ARG A 101 -8.12 7.39 21.56
CA ARG A 101 -6.79 7.45 22.19
C ARG A 101 -5.90 8.00 21.09
N GLU A 102 -5.65 9.31 21.16
CA GLU A 102 -4.73 9.98 20.26
C GLU A 102 -3.44 9.17 20.28
N ARG A 103 -3.12 8.57 19.14
CA ARG A 103 -1.90 7.81 18.91
C ARG A 103 -0.74 8.81 18.87
N ARG A 104 -0.38 9.37 20.02
CA ARG A 104 0.75 10.30 20.12
C ARG A 104 2.05 9.53 19.90
N GLY A 105 2.91 10.07 19.04
CA GLY A 105 4.25 9.52 18.82
C GLY A 105 5.10 9.56 20.10
N LYS A 106 6.13 8.70 20.15
CA LYS A 106 7.10 8.70 21.26
C LYS A 106 7.81 10.07 21.32
N ASN A 107 8.03 10.58 22.52
CA ASN A 107 8.83 11.79 22.72
C ASN A 107 10.30 11.52 22.38
N VAL A 108 10.98 12.51 21.80
CA VAL A 108 12.43 12.49 21.57
C VAL A 108 13.10 13.33 22.67
N VAL A 109 14.04 12.76 23.40
CA VAL A 109 14.80 13.44 24.47
C VAL A 109 16.24 13.57 24.03
N HIS A 110 16.74 14.80 23.88
CA HIS A 110 18.15 15.08 23.63
C HIS A 110 18.81 15.58 24.90
N GLN A 111 19.79 14.82 25.40
CA GLN A 111 20.64 15.27 26.51
C GLN A 111 21.78 16.12 25.97
N LEU A 112 21.79 17.40 26.34
CA LEU A 112 22.86 18.34 25.99
C LEU A 112 23.83 18.45 27.17
N SER A 113 25.11 18.15 26.93
CA SER A 113 26.17 18.40 27.91
C SER A 113 26.53 19.88 27.87
N VAL A 114 26.34 20.57 29.00
CA VAL A 114 26.67 21.99 29.20
C VAL A 114 27.59 22.14 30.42
N SER A 115 28.53 23.09 30.38
CA SER A 115 29.35 23.44 31.54
C SER A 115 28.59 24.36 32.50
N LEU A 116 29.14 24.57 33.71
CA LEU A 116 28.58 25.52 34.67
C LEU A 116 28.70 26.97 34.17
N GLU A 117 29.78 27.28 33.46
CA GLU A 117 30.02 28.57 32.82
C GLU A 117 29.04 28.82 31.66
N ASP A 118 28.72 27.78 30.88
CA ASP A 118 27.70 27.83 29.82
C ASP A 118 26.30 28.08 30.40
N LEU A 119 25.99 27.49 31.56
CA LEU A 119 24.74 27.73 32.29
C LEU A 119 24.66 29.14 32.86
N TYR A 120 25.81 29.72 33.25
CA TYR A 120 25.86 31.06 33.85
C TYR A 120 25.82 32.18 32.81
N ASN A 121 26.56 32.04 31.70
CA ASN A 121 26.67 33.08 30.67
C ASN A 121 25.73 32.88 29.47
N GLY A 122 25.13 31.69 29.36
CA GLY A 122 24.41 31.25 28.16
C GLY A 122 25.36 30.76 27.07
N VAL A 123 24.94 29.73 26.32
CA VAL A 123 25.71 29.19 25.19
C VAL A 123 24.78 28.88 24.02
N THR A 124 25.22 29.19 22.80
CA THR A 124 24.52 28.77 21.58
C THR A 124 25.09 27.44 21.11
N ARG A 125 24.25 26.41 20.98
CA ARG A 125 24.64 25.06 20.53
C ARG A 125 23.81 24.65 19.31
N LYS A 126 24.46 24.10 18.28
CA LYS A 126 23.80 23.56 17.10
C LYS A 126 23.18 22.19 17.44
N LEU A 127 21.86 22.07 17.34
CA LEU A 127 21.12 20.82 17.51
C LEU A 127 20.57 20.37 16.14
N ALA A 128 20.94 19.17 15.68
CA ALA A 128 20.39 18.58 14.46
C ALA A 128 19.25 17.62 14.79
N LEU A 129 18.01 17.99 14.44
CA LEU A 129 16.81 17.18 14.65
C LEU A 129 16.36 16.55 13.32
N GLN A 130 16.15 15.25 13.29
CA GLN A 130 15.51 14.55 12.18
C GLN A 130 14.06 14.22 12.52
N LYS A 131 13.12 14.76 11.74
CA LYS A 131 11.68 14.51 11.90
C LYS A 131 11.12 13.90 10.62
N ASN A 132 10.42 12.77 10.75
CA ASN A 132 9.65 12.19 9.65
C ASN A 132 8.26 12.81 9.63
N VAL A 133 7.91 13.49 8.53
CA VAL A 133 6.61 14.12 8.34
C VAL A 133 5.95 13.51 7.11
N ILE A 134 4.72 13.02 7.26
CA ILE A 134 3.91 12.59 6.12
C ILE A 134 3.50 13.85 5.37
N CYS A 135 3.98 14.00 4.14
CA CYS A 135 3.62 15.13 3.30
C CYS A 135 2.24 14.91 2.66
N GLU A 136 1.18 15.38 3.31
CA GLU A 136 -0.18 15.31 2.74
C GLU A 136 -0.31 16.16 1.47
N LYS A 137 0.42 17.28 1.41
CA LYS A 137 0.48 18.19 0.26
C LYS A 137 1.09 17.53 -0.98
N CYS A 138 1.90 16.48 -0.82
CA CYS A 138 2.63 15.84 -1.91
C CYS A 138 1.71 15.03 -2.86
N LYS A 139 0.49 14.70 -2.44
CA LYS A 139 -0.44 13.92 -3.26
C LYS A 139 -0.74 14.62 -4.58
N GLY A 140 -0.37 13.97 -5.68
CA GLY A 140 -0.59 14.48 -7.04
C GLY A 140 0.39 15.56 -7.52
N MET A 141 1.34 15.98 -6.68
CA MET A 141 2.36 16.96 -7.08
C MET A 141 3.22 16.44 -8.22
N LYS A 142 3.71 17.33 -9.07
CA LYS A 142 4.58 17.00 -10.21
C LYS A 142 6.03 16.89 -9.76
N ASP A 143 6.83 16.22 -10.57
CA ASP A 143 8.27 16.26 -10.46
C ASP A 143 8.81 17.70 -10.54
N GLY A 144 9.84 18.01 -9.76
CA GLY A 144 10.43 19.35 -9.64
C GLY A 144 9.59 20.39 -8.90
N GLN A 145 8.38 20.05 -8.43
CA GLN A 145 7.50 20.99 -7.75
C GLN A 145 8.03 21.30 -6.34
N LYS A 146 8.00 22.59 -5.96
CA LYS A 146 8.54 23.10 -4.70
C LYS A 146 7.51 23.09 -3.57
N LEU A 147 7.93 22.65 -2.39
CA LEU A 147 7.22 22.77 -1.13
C LEU A 147 7.99 23.75 -0.25
N VAL A 148 7.36 24.87 0.08
CA VAL A 148 7.95 25.90 0.95
C VAL A 148 7.39 25.72 2.35
N PHE A 149 8.29 25.63 3.32
CA PHE A 149 8.02 25.60 4.74
C PHE A 149 8.58 26.88 5.35
N HIS A 150 7.69 27.82 5.63
CA HIS A 150 8.08 29.16 6.06
C HIS A 150 8.62 29.17 7.49
N GLY A 151 9.75 29.83 7.73
CA GLY A 151 10.34 29.97 9.07
C GLY A 151 10.89 28.68 9.69
N GLU A 152 11.05 27.62 8.88
CA GLU A 152 11.57 26.31 9.30
C GLU A 152 13.07 26.13 8.95
N GLY A 153 13.72 27.20 8.49
CA GLY A 153 15.16 27.24 8.19
C GLY A 153 16.04 27.33 9.44
N ASP A 154 17.34 27.49 9.22
CA ASP A 154 18.29 27.62 10.32
C ASP A 154 17.96 28.85 11.18
N GLN A 155 17.90 28.64 12.50
CA GLN A 155 17.63 29.69 13.47
C GLN A 155 18.95 30.22 14.02
N GLU A 156 19.16 31.53 13.91
CA GLU A 156 20.29 32.26 14.50
C GLU A 156 19.79 33.28 15.54
N PRO A 157 20.57 33.59 16.59
CA PRO A 157 20.23 34.65 17.53
C PRO A 157 20.03 35.99 16.81
N ASP A 158 18.98 36.72 17.18
CA ASP A 158 18.61 38.04 16.63
C ASP A 158 18.22 38.08 15.13
N LEU A 159 18.09 36.93 14.46
CA LEU A 159 17.62 36.83 13.08
C LEU A 159 16.34 35.98 12.99
N GLU A 160 15.43 36.37 12.09
CA GLU A 160 14.25 35.56 11.77
C GLU A 160 14.68 34.32 10.95
N PRO A 161 14.24 33.11 11.31
CA PRO A 161 14.56 31.89 10.56
C PRO A 161 14.09 31.99 9.10
N GLY A 162 14.92 31.48 8.19
CA GLY A 162 14.58 31.41 6.76
C GLY A 162 13.54 30.34 6.43
N ASP A 163 13.29 30.14 5.14
CA ASP A 163 12.38 29.12 4.63
C ASP A 163 13.11 27.85 4.21
N VAL A 164 12.52 26.68 4.50
CA VAL A 164 12.97 25.41 3.91
C VAL A 164 12.18 25.16 2.63
N ILE A 165 12.88 25.07 1.51
CA ILE A 165 12.29 24.76 0.21
C ILE A 165 12.68 23.34 -0.19
N ILE A 166 11.71 22.43 -0.16
CA ILE A 166 11.89 21.05 -0.62
C ILE A 166 11.45 20.97 -2.08
N VAL A 167 12.38 20.61 -2.96
CA VAL A 167 12.08 20.28 -4.37
C VAL A 167 11.81 18.78 -4.43
N LEU A 168 10.65 18.40 -4.97
CA LEU A 168 10.33 16.99 -5.19
C LEU A 168 11.11 16.45 -6.37
N ASP A 169 11.78 15.32 -6.16
CA ASP A 169 12.49 14.55 -7.19
C ASP A 169 11.81 13.19 -7.36
N GLN A 170 11.17 12.98 -8.51
CA GLN A 170 10.42 11.77 -8.81
C GLN A 170 11.37 10.65 -9.23
N LYS A 171 11.50 9.64 -8.37
CA LYS A 171 12.19 8.40 -8.72
C LYS A 171 11.40 7.58 -9.74
N ASP A 172 12.13 6.89 -10.61
CA ASP A 172 11.56 5.91 -11.53
C ASP A 172 10.94 4.74 -10.77
N HIS A 173 9.78 4.29 -11.26
CA HIS A 173 9.09 3.12 -10.73
C HIS A 173 9.24 1.95 -11.70
N SER A 174 9.39 0.73 -11.15
CA SER A 174 9.68 -0.48 -11.93
C SER A 174 8.55 -0.87 -12.89
N VAL A 175 7.30 -0.55 -12.55
CA VAL A 175 6.10 -0.97 -13.30
C VAL A 175 5.40 0.18 -14.00
N PHE A 176 5.45 1.38 -13.43
CA PHE A 176 4.59 2.50 -13.82
C PHE A 176 5.45 3.67 -14.24
N GLN A 177 5.12 4.26 -15.38
CA GLN A 177 5.74 5.48 -15.85
C GLN A 177 4.71 6.58 -15.82
N ARG A 178 5.00 7.65 -15.08
CA ARG A 178 4.09 8.80 -15.00
C ARG A 178 4.24 9.68 -16.24
N ARG A 179 3.12 10.05 -16.85
CA ARG A 179 3.03 11.09 -17.87
C ARG A 179 1.97 12.12 -17.47
N GLY A 180 2.39 13.19 -16.83
CA GLY A 180 1.46 14.20 -16.30
C GLY A 180 0.58 13.63 -15.17
N HIS A 181 -0.71 13.49 -15.42
CA HIS A 181 -1.67 12.88 -14.48
C HIS A 181 -1.92 11.40 -14.80
N ASP A 182 -1.44 10.91 -15.93
CA ASP A 182 -1.67 9.53 -16.36
C ASP A 182 -0.51 8.63 -15.94
N LEU A 183 -0.83 7.37 -15.71
CA LEU A 183 0.14 6.30 -15.48
C LEU A 183 0.18 5.40 -16.69
N ILE A 184 1.37 5.08 -17.16
CA ILE A 184 1.60 4.15 -18.27
C ILE A 184 2.23 2.89 -17.69
N MET A 185 1.69 1.73 -18.01
CA MET A 185 2.29 0.45 -17.67
C MET A 185 2.39 -0.45 -18.90
N LYS A 186 3.43 -1.28 -18.94
CA LYS A 186 3.61 -2.30 -19.99
C LYS A 186 3.13 -3.64 -19.46
N MET A 187 2.14 -4.23 -20.12
CA MET A 187 1.59 -5.54 -19.77
C MET A 187 1.98 -6.55 -20.83
N LYS A 188 2.68 -7.60 -20.40
CA LYS A 188 3.00 -8.74 -21.27
C LYS A 188 1.82 -9.71 -21.27
N ILE A 189 1.35 -10.07 -22.45
CA ILE A 189 0.30 -11.07 -22.68
C ILE A 189 0.77 -12.08 -23.73
N HIS A 190 0.29 -13.31 -23.65
CA HIS A 190 0.60 -14.33 -24.68
C HIS A 190 -0.26 -14.14 -25.93
N LEU A 191 0.18 -14.70 -27.07
CA LEU A 191 -0.59 -14.67 -28.32
C LEU A 191 -2.00 -15.26 -28.14
N SER A 192 -2.14 -16.36 -27.39
CA SER A 192 -3.43 -16.95 -27.08
C SER A 192 -4.34 -16.00 -26.29
N GLU A 193 -3.79 -15.26 -25.32
CA GLU A 193 -4.54 -14.26 -24.53
C GLU A 193 -4.94 -13.04 -25.37
N SER A 194 -4.08 -12.65 -26.30
CA SER A 194 -4.33 -11.56 -27.27
C SER A 194 -5.52 -11.86 -28.19
N LEU A 195 -5.72 -13.13 -28.57
CA LEU A 195 -6.78 -13.57 -29.48
C LEU A 195 -8.05 -14.06 -28.74
N CYS A 196 -7.87 -14.83 -27.67
CA CYS A 196 -8.95 -15.51 -26.95
C CYS A 196 -9.42 -14.77 -25.69
N GLY A 197 -8.86 -13.59 -25.41
CA GLY A 197 -9.14 -12.84 -24.19
C GLY A 197 -8.42 -13.40 -22.96
N PHE A 198 -8.44 -12.64 -21.88
CA PHE A 198 -7.74 -12.99 -20.64
C PHE A 198 -8.38 -12.30 -19.43
N LYS A 199 -7.98 -12.76 -18.25
CA LYS A 199 -8.33 -12.17 -16.96
C LYS A 199 -7.04 -11.96 -16.18
N ARG A 200 -6.79 -10.74 -15.70
CA ARG A 200 -5.55 -10.38 -15.00
C ARG A 200 -5.86 -9.47 -13.82
N THR A 201 -5.07 -9.62 -12.76
CA THR A 201 -5.04 -8.68 -11.65
C THR A 201 -3.89 -7.70 -11.82
N ILE A 202 -4.14 -6.43 -11.48
CA ILE A 202 -3.16 -5.35 -11.46
C ILE A 202 -3.14 -4.76 -10.06
N GLU A 203 -1.96 -4.68 -9.46
CA GLU A 203 -1.75 -3.96 -8.20
C GLU A 203 -1.47 -2.49 -8.50
N THR A 204 -2.27 -1.61 -7.91
CA THR A 204 -2.15 -0.15 -8.08
C THR A 204 -1.24 0.46 -7.02
N LEU A 205 -0.83 1.71 -7.21
CA LEU A 205 0.05 2.43 -6.27
C LEU A 205 -0.57 2.67 -4.88
N ASP A 206 -1.89 2.52 -4.74
CA ASP A 206 -2.59 2.61 -3.44
C ASP A 206 -2.84 1.23 -2.80
N ASN A 207 -2.17 0.19 -3.31
CA ASN A 207 -2.29 -1.22 -2.88
C ASN A 207 -3.67 -1.84 -3.11
N ARG A 208 -4.54 -1.23 -3.92
CA ARG A 208 -5.76 -1.91 -4.41
C ARG A 208 -5.42 -2.84 -5.56
N VAL A 209 -6.18 -3.93 -5.66
CA VAL A 209 -6.10 -4.89 -6.76
C VAL A 209 -7.25 -4.64 -7.72
N LEU A 210 -6.92 -4.29 -8.97
CA LEU A 210 -7.88 -4.17 -10.05
C LEU A 210 -7.96 -5.49 -10.80
N PHE A 211 -9.17 -5.94 -11.10
CA PHE A 211 -9.41 -7.11 -11.93
C PHE A 211 -9.84 -6.68 -13.33
N ILE A 212 -8.96 -6.89 -14.32
CA ILE A 212 -9.22 -6.56 -15.71
C ILE A 212 -9.59 -7.80 -16.50
N THR A 213 -10.53 -7.66 -17.42
CA THR A 213 -10.97 -8.75 -18.30
C THR A 213 -11.02 -8.26 -19.74
N SER A 214 -10.39 -9.01 -20.64
CA SER A 214 -10.60 -8.88 -22.09
C SER A 214 -11.60 -9.93 -22.55
N ARG A 215 -12.53 -9.54 -23.40
CA ARG A 215 -13.56 -10.46 -23.93
C ARG A 215 -12.92 -11.42 -24.94
N PRO A 216 -13.28 -12.71 -24.92
CA PRO A 216 -12.88 -13.63 -25.99
C PRO A 216 -13.35 -13.13 -27.36
N GLY A 217 -12.45 -13.17 -28.35
CA GLY A 217 -12.70 -12.66 -29.70
C GLY A 217 -12.35 -11.18 -29.91
N GLU A 218 -12.06 -10.43 -28.84
CA GLU A 218 -11.53 -9.07 -28.95
C GLU A 218 -10.01 -9.11 -29.09
N VAL A 219 -9.52 -8.93 -30.33
CA VAL A 219 -8.08 -9.03 -30.63
C VAL A 219 -7.31 -7.81 -30.11
N ILE A 220 -6.32 -8.06 -29.26
CA ILE A 220 -5.39 -7.03 -28.78
C ILE A 220 -4.07 -7.14 -29.53
N LYS A 221 -3.81 -6.18 -30.43
CA LYS A 221 -2.55 -6.13 -31.20
C LYS A 221 -1.34 -5.83 -30.31
N HIS A 222 -0.16 -6.24 -30.76
CA HIS A 222 1.10 -5.81 -30.15
C HIS A 222 1.21 -4.28 -30.17
N GLY A 223 1.59 -3.68 -29.05
CA GLY A 223 1.69 -2.23 -28.87
C GLY A 223 0.35 -1.52 -28.67
N ALA A 224 -0.79 -2.23 -28.67
CA ALA A 224 -2.10 -1.62 -28.45
C ALA A 224 -2.16 -0.94 -27.07
N LEU A 225 -2.88 0.17 -27.00
CA LEU A 225 -3.12 0.95 -25.78
C LEU A 225 -4.59 0.81 -25.37
N LYS A 226 -4.84 0.40 -24.13
CA LYS A 226 -6.16 0.53 -23.50
C LYS A 226 -6.04 1.37 -22.23
N CYS A 227 -7.13 2.03 -21.83
CA CYS A 227 -7.14 2.85 -20.62
C CYS A 227 -8.17 2.37 -19.60
N ILE A 228 -7.85 2.58 -18.33
CA ILE A 228 -8.74 2.43 -17.19
C ILE A 228 -8.96 3.82 -16.62
N LEU A 229 -10.23 4.22 -16.53
CA LEU A 229 -10.63 5.54 -16.06
C LEU A 229 -10.36 5.69 -14.56
N ASN A 230 -9.90 6.87 -14.13
CA ASN A 230 -9.70 7.25 -12.73
C ASN A 230 -8.70 6.37 -11.94
N GLU A 231 -7.77 5.71 -12.62
CA GLU A 231 -6.73 4.87 -11.98
C GLU A 231 -5.30 5.39 -12.22
N GLY A 232 -5.16 6.64 -12.69
CA GLY A 232 -3.90 7.35 -12.83
C GLY A 232 -3.45 8.07 -11.54
N MET A 233 -2.57 9.07 -11.71
CA MET A 233 -2.12 9.92 -10.59
C MET A 233 -3.24 10.84 -10.11
N PRO A 234 -3.35 11.10 -8.80
CA PRO A 234 -4.22 12.14 -8.27
C PRO A 234 -3.87 13.51 -8.86
N ILE A 235 -4.88 14.35 -9.06
CA ILE A 235 -4.68 15.73 -9.47
C ILE A 235 -4.31 16.56 -8.24
N TYR A 236 -3.25 17.35 -8.34
CA TYR A 236 -2.82 18.23 -7.25
C TYR A 236 -3.94 19.21 -6.86
N LYS A 237 -4.19 19.37 -5.56
CA LYS A 237 -5.33 20.11 -4.96
C LYS A 237 -6.73 19.51 -5.16
N SER A 238 -6.88 18.53 -6.04
CA SER A 238 -8.13 17.78 -6.25
C SER A 238 -7.86 16.27 -6.16
N PRO A 239 -7.53 15.74 -4.96
CA PRO A 239 -7.06 14.36 -4.80
C PRO A 239 -8.13 13.29 -5.07
N LEU A 240 -9.41 13.67 -5.13
CA LEU A 240 -10.51 12.80 -5.50
C LEU A 240 -10.53 12.52 -7.01
N ASP A 241 -10.00 13.45 -7.80
CA ASP A 241 -9.87 13.29 -9.24
C ASP A 241 -8.53 12.66 -9.57
N LYS A 242 -8.56 11.62 -10.39
CA LYS A 242 -7.37 10.89 -10.85
C LYS A 242 -7.33 10.89 -12.37
N GLY A 243 -6.12 10.84 -12.93
CA GLY A 243 -5.93 10.63 -14.37
C GLY A 243 -6.24 9.20 -14.80
N TYR A 244 -5.71 8.81 -15.94
CA TYR A 244 -5.92 7.50 -16.55
C TYR A 244 -4.77 6.53 -16.25
N LEU A 245 -5.10 5.25 -16.12
CA LEU A 245 -4.11 4.18 -16.22
C LEU A 245 -4.12 3.64 -17.66
N ILE A 246 -3.07 3.91 -18.40
CA ILE A 246 -2.85 3.48 -19.78
C ILE A 246 -2.00 2.21 -19.76
N ILE A 247 -2.53 1.15 -20.35
CA ILE A 247 -1.89 -0.16 -20.45
C ILE A 247 -1.43 -0.35 -21.89
N GLN A 248 -0.13 -0.47 -22.08
CA GLN A 248 0.49 -0.86 -23.35
C GLN A 248 0.68 -2.38 -23.36
N PHE A 249 0.05 -3.06 -24.32
CA PHE A 249 0.13 -4.51 -24.43
C PHE A 249 1.34 -4.94 -25.26
N MET A 250 2.17 -5.80 -24.68
CA MET A 250 3.28 -6.46 -25.36
C MET A 250 2.89 -7.92 -25.57
N VAL A 251 2.53 -8.26 -26.81
CA VAL A 251 2.19 -9.64 -27.17
C VAL A 251 3.49 -10.45 -27.30
N MET A 252 3.59 -11.50 -26.50
CA MET A 252 4.67 -12.47 -26.51
C MET A 252 4.27 -13.64 -27.40
N PHE A 253 5.04 -13.85 -28.47
CA PHE A 253 4.89 -15.02 -29.31
C PHE A 253 5.53 -16.25 -28.63
N PRO A 254 5.00 -17.45 -28.87
CA PRO A 254 5.65 -18.68 -28.45
C PRO A 254 7.06 -18.83 -29.04
N GLU A 255 7.91 -19.60 -28.38
CA GLU A 255 9.28 -19.90 -28.83
C GLU A 255 9.29 -20.82 -30.06
N HIS A 256 10.46 -20.95 -30.70
CA HIS A 256 10.64 -21.87 -31.82
C HIS A 256 10.30 -23.32 -31.41
N GLN A 257 9.65 -24.08 -32.30
CA GLN A 257 9.22 -25.47 -32.05
C GLN A 257 8.28 -25.67 -30.85
N TRP A 258 7.54 -24.65 -30.41
CA TRP A 258 6.57 -24.78 -29.31
C TRP A 258 5.41 -25.75 -29.61
N LEU A 259 5.12 -26.01 -30.89
CA LEU A 259 4.04 -26.88 -31.34
C LEU A 259 4.61 -28.00 -32.25
N PRO A 260 4.23 -29.28 -32.03
CA PRO A 260 4.61 -30.37 -32.93
C PRO A 260 4.10 -30.14 -34.36
N MET A 261 4.89 -30.57 -35.35
CA MET A 261 4.57 -30.40 -36.78
C MET A 261 3.19 -30.94 -37.16
N GLU A 262 2.75 -32.04 -36.53
CA GLU A 262 1.43 -32.66 -36.75
C GLU A 262 0.25 -31.73 -36.46
N LYS A 263 0.43 -30.75 -35.56
CA LYS A 263 -0.63 -29.83 -35.13
C LYS A 263 -0.60 -28.49 -35.87
N LEU A 264 0.41 -28.23 -36.70
CA LEU A 264 0.50 -27.00 -37.49
C LEU A 264 -0.66 -26.83 -38.49
N PRO A 265 -1.11 -27.87 -39.21
CA PRO A 265 -2.26 -27.73 -40.13
C PRO A 265 -3.55 -27.33 -39.39
N ILE A 266 -3.73 -27.80 -38.16
CA ILE A 266 -4.88 -27.44 -37.31
C ILE A 266 -4.81 -25.97 -36.91
N LEU A 267 -3.62 -25.47 -36.57
CA LEU A 267 -3.40 -24.06 -36.25
C LEU A 267 -3.67 -23.17 -37.48
N GLU A 268 -3.18 -23.57 -38.64
CA GLU A 268 -3.39 -22.86 -39.91
C GLU A 268 -4.87 -22.75 -40.27
N ALA A 269 -5.64 -23.82 -40.07
CA ALA A 269 -7.09 -23.83 -40.31
C ALA A 269 -7.89 -22.88 -39.38
N LEU A 270 -7.32 -22.46 -38.24
CA LEU A 270 -7.96 -21.56 -37.27
C LEU A 270 -7.59 -20.08 -37.50
N LEU A 271 -6.57 -19.81 -38.31
CA LEU A 271 -6.09 -18.46 -38.60
C LEU A 271 -6.60 -17.97 -39.97
N PRO A 272 -6.50 -16.66 -40.26
CA PRO A 272 -6.84 -16.14 -41.58
C PRO A 272 -6.09 -16.90 -42.69
N PRO A 273 -6.73 -17.15 -43.84
CA PRO A 273 -6.13 -17.92 -44.93
C PRO A 273 -4.87 -17.21 -45.44
N ARG A 274 -3.88 -18.01 -45.86
CA ARG A 274 -2.67 -17.49 -46.50
C ARG A 274 -3.04 -16.86 -47.84
N GLU A 275 -2.36 -15.77 -48.17
CA GLU A 275 -2.46 -15.16 -49.48
C GLU A 275 -1.77 -16.08 -50.51
N GLU A 276 -2.52 -16.50 -51.52
CA GLU A 276 -1.99 -17.32 -52.61
C GLU A 276 -1.25 -16.42 -53.59
N VAL A 277 0.06 -16.61 -53.70
CA VAL A 277 0.91 -15.89 -54.65
C VAL A 277 1.15 -16.78 -55.87
N MET A 278 0.73 -16.33 -57.05
CA MET A 278 1.09 -16.99 -58.31
C MET A 278 2.54 -16.68 -58.63
N ILE A 279 3.39 -17.70 -58.66
CA ILE A 279 4.80 -17.55 -59.01
C ILE A 279 4.88 -17.57 -60.54
N THR A 280 5.38 -16.48 -61.13
CA THR A 280 5.63 -16.35 -62.57
C THR A 280 7.12 -16.55 -62.86
N GLU A 281 7.47 -16.90 -64.11
CA GLU A 281 8.86 -17.22 -64.51
C GLU A 281 9.84 -16.04 -64.39
N ASP A 282 9.33 -14.82 -64.27
CA ASP A 282 10.06 -13.58 -64.05
C ASP A 282 10.34 -13.27 -62.57
N MET A 283 9.93 -14.14 -61.64
CA MET A 283 10.16 -13.96 -60.21
C MET A 283 11.37 -14.77 -59.70
N ASP A 284 12.34 -14.07 -59.10
CA ASP A 284 13.47 -14.72 -58.43
C ASP A 284 13.06 -15.30 -57.07
N GLN A 285 13.37 -16.58 -56.85
CA GLN A 285 13.19 -17.21 -55.54
C GLN A 285 14.36 -16.86 -54.62
N VAL A 286 14.07 -16.23 -53.48
CA VAL A 286 15.06 -15.89 -52.46
C VAL A 286 14.69 -16.49 -51.11
N GLU A 287 15.69 -16.94 -50.35
CA GLU A 287 15.52 -17.40 -48.97
C GLU A 287 15.80 -16.26 -48.00
N LEU A 288 14.96 -16.13 -46.96
CA LEU A 288 15.17 -15.14 -45.91
C LEU A 288 16.23 -15.65 -44.93
N THR A 289 17.30 -14.88 -44.76
CA THR A 289 18.30 -15.11 -43.70
C THR A 289 18.12 -14.11 -42.57
N GLU A 290 18.63 -14.45 -41.39
CA GLU A 290 18.65 -13.51 -40.27
C GLU A 290 19.47 -12.27 -40.63
N PHE A 291 18.95 -11.09 -40.26
CA PHE A 291 19.64 -9.83 -40.48
C PHE A 291 20.44 -9.46 -39.23
N ASP A 292 21.77 -9.43 -39.33
CA ASP A 292 22.65 -8.86 -38.30
C ASP A 292 23.08 -7.43 -38.70
N PRO A 293 22.62 -6.38 -37.99
CA PRO A 293 23.00 -5.00 -38.26
C PRO A 293 24.51 -4.72 -38.21
N ARG A 294 25.29 -5.58 -37.53
CA ARG A 294 26.74 -5.38 -37.36
C ARG A 294 27.53 -5.73 -38.61
N GLU A 295 27.11 -6.73 -39.38
CA GLU A 295 27.83 -7.18 -40.59
C GLU A 295 27.82 -6.12 -41.70
N GLN A 296 26.78 -5.27 -41.72
CA GLN A 296 26.64 -4.21 -42.72
C GLN A 296 27.62 -3.04 -42.53
N THR A 297 28.03 -2.77 -41.28
CA THR A 297 29.01 -1.71 -40.98
C THR A 297 30.41 -2.11 -41.51
N CYS A 298 30.71 -3.41 -41.54
CA CYS A 298 31.98 -3.93 -42.05
C CYS A 298 32.06 -3.90 -43.59
N ARG A 299 30.94 -4.05 -44.32
CA ARG A 299 30.90 -3.94 -45.78
C ARG A 299 31.13 -2.50 -46.26
N ASN A 300 30.49 -1.53 -45.62
CA ASN A 300 30.68 -0.11 -45.97
C ASN A 300 32.11 0.39 -45.78
N SER A 301 32.88 -0.22 -44.88
CA SER A 301 34.29 0.15 -44.67
C SER A 301 35.25 -0.47 -45.68
N ARG A 302 34.81 -1.49 -46.44
CA ARG A 302 35.66 -2.21 -47.41
C ARG A 302 35.52 -1.64 -48.83
N GLU A 303 34.34 -1.14 -49.21
CA GLU A 303 34.12 -0.50 -50.52
C GLU A 303 34.86 0.85 -50.68
N VAL A 304 35.22 1.52 -49.58
CA VAL A 304 35.96 2.81 -49.63
C VAL A 304 37.43 2.64 -50.07
N TYR A 305 37.98 1.42 -50.08
CA TYR A 305 39.39 1.17 -50.42
C TYR A 305 39.64 0.48 -51.76
N GLU A 306 38.61 0.21 -52.58
CA GLU A 306 38.78 -0.51 -53.85
C GLU A 306 38.71 0.37 -55.12
N GLU A 307 38.52 1.70 -55.01
CA GLU A 307 38.44 2.60 -56.18
C GLU A 307 39.77 3.29 -56.61
N ASP A 308 40.88 3.13 -55.88
CA ASP A 308 42.11 3.90 -56.11
C ASP A 308 43.31 3.10 -56.68
N GLU A 309 43.08 2.01 -57.42
CA GLU A 309 44.17 1.23 -58.06
C GLU A 309 44.26 1.39 -59.59
N GLU A 310 44.19 2.62 -60.10
CA GLU A 310 44.67 2.94 -61.46
C GLU A 310 45.37 4.31 -61.51
N GLY A 311 46.65 4.33 -61.14
CA GLY A 311 47.51 5.51 -61.32
C GLY A 311 49.00 5.19 -61.09
N PRO A 312 49.89 5.48 -62.06
CA PRO A 312 51.30 5.11 -61.94
C PRO A 312 52.02 6.10 -61.00
N ARG A 313 52.45 5.64 -59.83
CA ARG A 313 53.31 6.44 -58.94
C ARG A 313 54.70 5.84 -58.88
N THR A 314 55.57 6.44 -59.69
CA THR A 314 57.04 6.40 -59.61
C THR A 314 57.51 6.66 -58.18
N GLY A 315 58.32 5.75 -57.66
CA GLY A 315 58.94 5.88 -56.35
C GLY A 315 60.00 6.99 -56.32
N VAL A 316 60.03 7.73 -55.21
CA VAL A 316 61.18 8.54 -54.84
C VAL A 316 61.50 8.24 -53.38
N GLN A 317 62.69 7.68 -53.17
CA GLN A 317 63.28 7.34 -51.89
C GLN A 317 64.23 8.47 -51.48
N CYS A 318 64.07 9.03 -50.28
CA CYS A 318 65.13 9.81 -49.62
C CYS A 318 65.22 9.42 -48.14
N GLN A 319 66.44 9.08 -47.74
CA GLN A 319 66.89 8.73 -46.40
C GLN A 319 67.11 9.97 -45.52
N THR A 320 66.78 9.79 -44.24
CA THR A 320 67.41 10.31 -43.00
C THR A 320 68.36 11.51 -43.06
N SER A 321 68.13 12.46 -42.15
CA SER A 321 69.01 12.71 -40.99
C SER A 321 68.20 13.31 -39.85
#